data_AF-A0A924EJ38-F1
#
_entry.id   AF-A0A924EJ38-F1
#
_cell.length_a   1.000
_cell.length_b   1.000
_cell.length_c   1.000
_cell.angle_alpha   90.00
_cell.angle_beta   90.00
_cell.angle_gamma   90.00
#
_symmetry.space_group_name_H-M   'P 1'
#
loop_
_entity.id
_entity.type
_entity.pdbx_description
1 polymer ?
#
loop_
_entity_poly.entity_id
_entity_poly.type
_entity_poly.pdbx_seq_one_letter_code
_entity_poly.pdbx_strand_id
1 'polypeptide(L)'
;MEEYCKQHGLWIDRIPGDDRYLTRGGEARIFLSNDNRHVIKLNDAIYYATWLEFLNSVLLHNLIFPNTSDRLLGFTKQENILFAELEQRFVLATAQVEMNDINKF
;
A
#
# COMPACT_ATOMS: atom_id res chain seq x y z
N MET A 1 -14.35 -4.28 13.78
CA MET A 1 -13.53 -3.51 12.84
C MET A 1 -14.37 -3.03 11.67
N GLU A 2 -14.96 -3.94 10.88
CA GLU A 2 -15.81 -3.58 9.73
C GLU A 2 -16.95 -2.59 10.07
N GLU A 3 -17.76 -2.85 11.10
CA GLU A 3 -18.81 -1.91 11.53
C GLU A 3 -18.27 -0.54 11.92
N TYR A 4 -17.16 -0.50 12.66
CA TYR A 4 -16.51 0.74 13.04
C TYR A 4 -16.05 1.52 11.80
N CYS A 5 -15.44 0.85 10.83
CA CYS A 5 -15.02 1.47 9.57
C CYS A 5 -16.22 2.02 8.79
N LYS A 6 -17.33 1.27 8.70
CA LYS A 6 -18.55 1.73 8.04
C LYS A 6 -19.15 2.97 8.71
N GLN A 7 -19.17 3.00 10.04
CA GLN A 7 -19.70 4.14 10.81
C GLN A 7 -18.83 5.40 10.68
N HIS A 8 -17.53 5.25 10.42
CA HIS A 8 -16.58 6.37 10.35
C HIS A 8 -16.14 6.71 8.92
N GLY A 9 -16.77 6.14 7.88
CA GLY A 9 -16.43 6.42 6.48
C GLY A 9 -15.06 5.88 6.06
N LEU A 10 -14.55 4.86 6.76
CA LEU A 10 -13.28 4.17 6.46
C LEU A 10 -13.50 2.85 5.73
N TRP A 11 -14.74 2.52 5.36
CA TRP A 11 -15.04 1.31 4.59
C TRP A 11 -15.06 1.63 3.11
N ILE A 12 -14.31 0.86 2.32
CA ILE A 12 -14.17 1.04 0.88
C ILE A 12 -14.88 -0.11 0.18
N ASP A 13 -15.96 0.21 -0.52
CA ASP A 13 -16.81 -0.78 -1.20
C ASP A 13 -16.23 -1.29 -2.52
N ARG A 14 -15.28 -0.55 -3.10
CA ARG A 14 -14.69 -0.86 -4.42
C ARG A 14 -13.20 -0.64 -4.43
N ILE A 15 -12.47 -1.70 -4.76
CA ILE A 15 -11.04 -1.65 -5.02
C ILE A 15 -10.78 -1.24 -6.49
N PRO A 16 -9.54 -0.83 -6.83
CA PRO A 16 -9.13 -0.65 -8.21
C PRO A 16 -9.36 -1.93 -9.04
N GLY A 17 -9.74 -1.75 -10.31
CA GLY A 17 -9.95 -2.86 -11.25
C GLY A 17 -8.64 -3.53 -11.68
N ASP A 18 -8.77 -4.73 -12.27
CA ASP A 18 -7.61 -5.51 -12.76
C ASP A 18 -6.81 -4.79 -13.86
N ASP A 19 -7.44 -3.86 -14.59
CA ASP A 19 -6.78 -3.00 -15.58
C ASP A 19 -5.75 -2.03 -14.96
N ARG A 20 -5.85 -1.80 -13.64
CA ARG A 20 -4.94 -0.97 -12.87
C ARG A 20 -3.90 -1.77 -12.11
N TYR A 21 -3.98 -3.10 -12.14
CA TYR A 21 -3.05 -3.96 -11.42
C TYR A 21 -1.64 -3.83 -11.98
N LEU A 22 -0.67 -3.59 -11.09
CA LEU A 22 0.74 -3.46 -11.45
C LEU A 22 1.51 -4.73 -11.08
N THR A 23 1.39 -5.18 -9.83
CA THR A 23 2.13 -6.32 -9.31
C THR A 23 1.55 -6.80 -7.98
N ARG A 24 2.01 -7.96 -7.51
CA ARG A 24 1.74 -8.50 -6.18
C ARG A 24 3.06 -8.94 -5.57
N GLY A 25 3.40 -8.36 -4.43
CA GLY A 25 4.46 -8.86 -3.55
C GLY A 25 3.90 -9.90 -2.58
N GLY A 26 4.75 -10.40 -1.67
CA GLY A 26 4.27 -11.24 -0.56
C GLY A 26 3.23 -10.51 0.29
N GLU A 27 3.42 -9.21 0.52
CA GLU A 27 2.67 -8.43 1.51
C GLU A 27 1.44 -7.70 0.95
N ALA A 28 1.42 -7.37 -0.34
CA ALA A 28 0.33 -6.56 -0.90
C ALA A 28 0.16 -6.73 -2.40
N ARG A 29 -1.08 -6.56 -2.86
CA ARG A 29 -1.40 -6.29 -4.27
C ARG A 29 -1.30 -4.78 -4.53
N ILE A 30 -0.65 -4.42 -5.62
CA ILE A 30 -0.33 -3.03 -5.97
C ILE A 30 -1.06 -2.65 -7.24
N PHE A 31 -1.78 -1.53 -7.19
CA PHE A 31 -2.56 -0.99 -8.31
C PHE A 31 -2.15 0.46 -8.57
N LEU A 32 -2.23 0.92 -9.81
CA LEU A 32 -2.05 2.32 -10.15
C LEU A 32 -3.32 3.11 -9.80
N SER A 33 -3.21 4.12 -8.94
CA SER A 33 -4.33 5.02 -8.62
C SER A 33 -4.74 5.84 -9.85
N ASN A 34 -6.02 6.20 -9.98
CA ASN A 34 -6.60 6.87 -11.17
C ASN A 34 -5.85 8.13 -11.62
N ASP A 35 -5.13 8.79 -10.70
CA ASP A 35 -4.34 9.99 -11.02
C ASP A 35 -2.97 9.68 -11.66
N ASN A 36 -2.61 8.40 -11.83
CA ASN A 36 -1.35 7.90 -12.36
C ASN A 36 -0.08 8.39 -11.62
N ARG A 37 -0.23 8.99 -10.44
CA ARG A 37 0.89 9.50 -9.62
C ARG A 37 1.00 8.77 -8.29
N HIS A 38 0.01 7.95 -7.95
CA HIS A 38 -0.01 7.16 -6.74
C HIS A 38 -0.25 5.69 -7.05
N VAL A 39 0.12 4.84 -6.10
CA VAL A 39 -0.26 3.43 -6.07
C VAL A 39 -1.17 3.18 -4.89
N ILE A 40 -2.12 2.27 -5.10
CA ILE A 40 -2.96 1.69 -4.05
C ILE A 40 -2.37 0.34 -3.68
N LYS A 41 -2.10 0.13 -2.40
CA LYS A 41 -1.66 -1.15 -1.83
C LYS A 41 -2.81 -1.78 -1.06
N LEU A 42 -3.17 -3.00 -1.44
CA LEU A 42 -4.10 -3.85 -0.70
C LEU A 42 -3.30 -4.86 0.13
N ASN A 43 -3.24 -4.65 1.45
CA ASN A 43 -2.47 -5.46 2.39
C ASN A 43 -3.42 -6.16 3.37
N ASP A 44 -3.33 -7.48 3.49
CA ASP A 44 -4.16 -8.31 4.38
C ASP A 44 -3.58 -8.47 5.80
N ALA A 45 -2.44 -7.83 6.06
CA ALA A 45 -1.68 -7.91 7.29
C ALA A 45 -1.27 -9.34 7.69
N ILE A 46 -1.18 -10.28 6.74
CA ILE A 46 -0.95 -11.71 7.05
C ILE A 46 0.38 -11.99 7.77
N TYR A 47 1.37 -11.12 7.63
CA TYR A 47 2.67 -11.23 8.29
C TYR A 47 2.71 -10.63 9.70
N TYR A 48 1.59 -10.11 10.20
CA TYR A 48 1.47 -9.51 11.53
C TYR A 48 0.54 -10.35 12.39
N ALA A 49 0.81 -10.42 13.70
CA ALA A 49 -0.05 -11.15 14.62
C ALA A 49 -1.36 -10.39 14.88
N THR A 50 -1.33 -9.05 14.77
CA THR A 50 -2.50 -8.20 14.96
C THR A 50 -2.54 -7.01 13.99
N TRP A 51 -3.74 -6.47 13.75
CA TRP A 51 -3.90 -5.21 13.02
C TRP A 51 -3.20 -4.03 13.70
N LEU A 52 -3.05 -4.05 15.03
CA LEU A 52 -2.32 -3.00 15.75
C LEU A 52 -0.83 -3.02 15.38
N GLU A 53 -0.23 -4.20 15.26
CA GLU A 53 1.17 -4.35 14.81
C GLU A 53 1.36 -3.87 13.38
N PHE A 54 0.43 -4.22 12.48
CA PHE A 54 0.42 -3.70 11.12
C PHE A 54 0.31 -2.17 11.08
N LEU A 55 -0.63 -1.58 11.83
CA LEU A 55 -0.77 -0.12 11.86
C LEU A 55 0.46 0.57 12.46
N ASN A 56 1.09 -0.02 13.48
CA ASN A 56 2.35 0.45 14.03
C ASN A 56 3.51 0.33 13.02
N SER A 57 3.54 -0.70 12.19
CA SER A 57 4.56 -0.84 11.15
C SER A 57 4.42 0.25 10.09
N VAL A 58 3.19 0.58 9.67
CA VAL A 58 2.90 1.69 8.76
C VAL A 58 3.32 3.03 9.37
N LEU A 59 3.01 3.27 10.64
CA LEU A 59 3.44 4.48 11.36
C LEU A 59 4.97 4.60 11.42
N LEU A 60 5.66 3.51 11.76
CA LEU A 60 7.12 3.48 11.83
C LEU A 60 7.75 3.69 10.45
N HIS A 61 7.23 3.04 9.42
CA HIS A 61 7.65 3.24 8.05
C HIS A 61 7.52 4.71 7.64
N ASN A 62 6.38 5.36 7.93
CA ASN A 62 6.15 6.77 7.61
C ASN A 62 7.11 7.71 8.36
N LEU A 63 7.50 7.37 9.58
CA LEU A 63 8.48 8.13 10.36
C LEU A 63 9.89 8.03 9.76
N ILE A 64 10.29 6.85 9.29
CA ILE A 64 11.63 6.59 8.75
C ILE A 64 11.75 7.01 7.29
N PHE A 65 10.69 6.85 6.49
CA PHE A 65 10.68 7.06 5.04
C PHE A 65 9.59 8.07 4.62
N PRO A 66 9.70 9.36 5.00
CA PRO A 66 8.65 10.35 4.75
C PRO A 66 8.33 10.56 3.26
N ASN A 67 9.33 10.40 2.39
CA ASN A 67 9.19 10.55 0.93
C ASN A 67 8.36 9.45 0.27
N THR A 68 8.23 8.30 0.93
CA THR A 68 7.42 7.15 0.48
C THR A 68 6.33 6.82 1.49
N SER A 69 5.86 7.81 2.26
CA SER A 69 4.83 7.58 3.28
C SER A 69 3.54 7.00 2.70
N ASP A 70 2.98 6.03 3.42
CA ASP A 70 1.72 5.38 3.14
C ASP A 70 0.59 6.11 3.87
N ARG A 71 -0.43 6.52 3.12
CA ARG A 71 -1.66 7.10 3.67
C ARG A 71 -2.73 6.03 3.76
N LEU A 72 -3.20 5.71 4.96
CA LEU A 72 -4.34 4.82 5.13
C LEU A 72 -5.61 5.47 4.57
N LEU A 73 -6.19 4.85 3.54
CA LEU A 73 -7.47 5.27 2.96
C LEU A 73 -8.63 4.66 3.73
N GLY A 74 -8.47 3.42 4.17
CA GLY A 74 -9.53 2.66 4.83
C GLY A 74 -9.31 1.17 4.72
N PHE A 75 -10.40 0.43 4.82
CA PHE A 75 -10.43 -1.02 4.78
C PHE A 75 -11.50 -1.52 3.81
N THR A 76 -11.23 -2.67 3.20
CA THR A 76 -12.16 -3.37 2.31
C THR A 76 -12.11 -4.87 2.58
N LYS A 77 -13.09 -5.60 2.07
CA LYS A 77 -13.17 -7.05 2.25
C LYS A 77 -13.46 -7.74 0.94
N GLN A 78 -12.63 -8.71 0.58
CA GLN A 78 -12.80 -9.56 -0.58
C GLN A 78 -12.59 -11.02 -0.19
N GLU A 79 -13.47 -11.91 -0.66
CA GLU A 79 -13.38 -13.35 -0.37
C GLU A 79 -13.24 -13.65 1.14
N ASN A 80 -13.92 -12.84 1.96
CA ASN A 80 -13.88 -12.89 3.42
C ASN A 80 -12.53 -12.49 4.07
N ILE A 81 -11.56 -12.02 3.29
CA ILE A 81 -10.28 -11.47 3.76
C ILE A 81 -10.40 -9.94 3.87
N LEU A 82 -10.00 -9.40 5.02
CA LEU A 82 -9.95 -7.97 5.28
C LEU A 82 -8.61 -7.41 4.79
N PHE A 83 -8.65 -6.32 4.05
CA PHE A 83 -7.47 -5.61 3.56
C PHE A 83 -7.48 -4.17 4.07
N ALA A 84 -6.32 -3.65 4.42
CA ALA A 84 -6.07 -2.22 4.49
C ALA A 84 -5.73 -1.70 3.09
N GLU A 85 -6.36 -0.60 2.71
CA GLU A 85 -6.01 0.16 1.51
C GLU A 85 -5.10 1.33 1.89
N LEU A 86 -3.87 1.28 1.39
CA LEU A 86 -2.88 2.34 1.56
C LEU A 86 -2.63 3.03 0.23
N GLU A 87 -2.47 4.34 0.25
CA GLU A 87 -2.04 5.13 -0.90
C GLU A 87 -0.61 5.62 -0.69
N GLN A 88 0.25 5.39 -1.67
CA GLN A 88 1.62 5.87 -1.68
C GLN A 88 1.91 6.63 -2.96
N ARG A 89 2.75 7.66 -2.91
CA ARG A 89 3.27 8.28 -4.13
C ARG A 89 4.00 7.23 -4.98
N PHE A 90 3.67 7.19 -6.27
CA PHE A 90 4.35 6.38 -7.25
C PHE A 90 5.65 7.08 -7.62
N VAL A 91 6.75 6.59 -7.06
CA VAL A 91 8.09 7.08 -7.37
C VAL A 91 8.59 6.27 -8.56
N LEU A 92 8.58 6.87 -9.76
CA LEU A 92 9.38 6.37 -10.86
C LEU A 92 10.85 6.54 -10.44
N ALA A 93 11.62 5.45 -10.44
CA ALA A 93 13.06 5.54 -10.27
C ALA A 93 13.62 6.37 -11.44
N THR A 94 13.83 7.66 -11.24
CA THR A 94 14.48 8.55 -12.22
C THR A 94 15.99 8.32 -12.30
N ALA A 95 16.52 7.37 -11.54
CA ALA A 95 17.89 6.91 -11.70
C ALA A 95 17.88 5.74 -12.68
N GLN A 96 18.10 6.04 -13.96
CA GLN A 96 18.85 5.13 -14.80
C GLN A 96 20.21 4.98 -14.08
N VAL A 97 20.36 3.97 -13.24
CA VAL A 97 21.70 3.61 -12.75
C VAL A 97 22.43 3.13 -14.00
N GLU A 98 23.22 4.01 -14.61
CA GLU A 98 24.16 3.60 -15.62
C GLU A 98 25.01 2.51 -14.98
N MET A 99 25.04 1.31 -15.59
CA MET A 99 25.81 0.15 -15.12
C MET A 99 27.31 0.44 -14.89
N ASN A 100 27.79 1.64 -15.25
CA ASN A 100 29.16 2.09 -15.02
C ASN A 100 29.50 2.41 -13.55
N ASP A 101 28.50 2.64 -12.68
CA ASP A 101 28.76 2.94 -11.25
C ASP A 101 29.06 1.70 -10.39
N ILE A 102 28.93 0.49 -10.95
CA ILE A 102 29.09 -0.77 -10.20
C ILE A 102 30.56 -1.23 -10.14
N ASN A 103 31.49 -0.58 -10.84
CA ASN A 103 32.90 -1.00 -10.93
C ASN A 103 33.91 -0.11 -10.18
N LYS A 104 33.50 0.60 -9.12
CA LYS A 104 34.42 1.35 -8.26
C LYS A 104 34.26 1.01 -6.77
N PHE A 105 34.52 -0.25 -6.41
CA PHE A 105 34.99 -0.61 -5.07
C PHE A 105 35.99 -1.76 -5.18
#